data_AF-A0A358GBB6-F1
#
_entry.id   AF-A0A358GBB6-F1
#
_cell.length_a   1.000
_cell.length_b   1.000
_cell.length_c   1.000
_cell.angle_alpha   90.00
_cell.angle_beta   90.00
_cell.angle_gamma   90.00
#
_symmetry.space_group_name_H-M   'P 1'
#
loop_
_entity.id
_entity.type
_entity.pdbx_description
1 polymer ?
#
loop_
_entity_poly.entity_id
_entity_poly.type
_entity_poly.pdbx_seq_one_letter_code
_entity_poly.pdbx_strand_id
1 'polypeptide(L)'
;MNHQLYEIGRVKISEAGVRCKMLLGDLNGDGRLEMLLVQADGGIDDRYVPHQVCCLSAYDLDGTLIWQVGTPDPDAGGPGSDYPAQIADWDGDGNNEVLCVMNKQFLILDGRTGEIKKHHDLPGEQAHDCIILASLTGDQHRMDILLKDRYKTLWALDHDFNLLWKHEGNIGHFPWVYDIDGDGKDEVMAGYDMLDHDGTLLWSCQNLDDHADCIWFGDVDGDGEVEIVIGGSVTVMMDRYGNEKWRYEDSIESQHIALGKFVSERLGLQIAGLDRIIRGDENGKDGMFMLDSEGKELWKEDRKTRGWLTIIEPVQNWDDSGFDYILAYRRGGGVLPSLVNGNMQTVAVFEKEGYAVHADLCQSGREQIIIYDVHEAVIYSSSVMDITTPTGLDIKRAQLQPKRLYSSTLYPGGEVSI
;
A
#
# COMPACT_ATOMS: atom_id res chain seq x y z
N MET A 1 27.10 -5.59 -4.77
CA MET A 1 27.21 -6.94 -5.36
C MET A 1 25.96 -7.14 -6.21
N ASN A 2 26.02 -7.74 -7.40
CA ASN A 2 24.77 -8.10 -8.10
C ASN A 2 24.16 -9.26 -7.33
N HIS A 3 22.93 -9.10 -6.86
CA HIS A 3 22.24 -10.17 -6.14
C HIS A 3 21.72 -11.16 -7.18
N GLN A 4 21.96 -12.44 -6.93
CA GLN A 4 21.44 -13.48 -7.81
C GLN A 4 19.92 -13.51 -7.65
N LEU A 5 19.21 -13.30 -8.76
CA LEU A 5 17.75 -13.30 -8.81
C LEU A 5 17.26 -14.67 -9.27
N TYR A 6 16.29 -15.24 -8.57
CA TYR A 6 15.70 -16.53 -8.90
C TYR A 6 14.21 -16.37 -9.18
N GLU A 7 13.75 -16.83 -10.35
CA GLU A 7 12.34 -17.12 -10.58
C GLU A 7 12.01 -18.43 -9.85
N ILE A 8 11.09 -18.36 -8.89
CA ILE A 8 10.72 -19.47 -8.00
C ILE A 8 9.27 -19.94 -8.20
N GLY A 9 8.49 -19.18 -8.98
CA GLY A 9 7.11 -19.51 -9.30
C GLY A 9 6.56 -18.67 -10.44
N ARG A 10 5.55 -19.22 -11.12
CA ARG A 10 4.84 -18.54 -12.20
C ARG A 10 3.39 -19.01 -12.26
N VAL A 11 2.47 -18.07 -12.13
CA VAL A 11 1.03 -18.34 -12.09
C VAL A 11 0.36 -17.66 -13.27
N LYS A 12 -0.55 -18.37 -13.96
CA LYS A 12 -1.41 -17.79 -15.00
C LYS A 12 -2.64 -17.16 -14.34
N ILE A 13 -2.81 -15.86 -14.51
CA ILE A 13 -3.90 -15.08 -13.90
C ILE A 13 -4.88 -14.49 -14.92
N SER A 14 -4.83 -14.97 -16.17
CA SER A 14 -5.65 -14.44 -17.27
C SER A 14 -7.15 -14.54 -17.04
N GLU A 15 -7.62 -15.46 -16.18
CA GLU A 15 -9.06 -15.60 -15.89
C GLU A 15 -9.58 -14.46 -15.02
N ALA A 16 -8.72 -13.76 -14.26
CA ALA A 16 -9.10 -12.58 -13.47
C ALA A 16 -9.51 -11.37 -14.32
N GLY A 17 -9.12 -11.35 -15.61
CA GLY A 17 -9.38 -10.24 -16.51
C GLY A 17 -8.29 -9.17 -16.50
N VAL A 18 -8.64 -7.99 -17.04
CA VAL A 18 -7.69 -6.90 -17.32
C VAL A 18 -7.62 -5.90 -16.16
N ARG A 19 -6.49 -5.19 -16.04
CA ARG A 19 -6.34 -3.99 -15.17
C ARG A 19 -6.60 -4.25 -13.68
N CYS A 20 -6.34 -5.46 -13.22
CA CYS A 20 -6.46 -5.82 -11.81
C CYS A 20 -5.35 -5.18 -10.96
N LYS A 21 -5.70 -4.77 -9.74
CA LYS A 21 -4.75 -4.58 -8.62
C LYS A 21 -4.61 -5.92 -7.90
N MET A 22 -3.40 -6.31 -7.54
CA MET A 22 -3.16 -7.51 -6.73
C MET A 22 -3.07 -7.12 -5.25
N LEU A 23 -3.81 -7.82 -4.40
CA LEU A 23 -3.62 -7.83 -2.94
C LEU A 23 -3.05 -9.20 -2.52
N LEU A 24 -2.35 -9.24 -1.39
CA LEU A 24 -1.77 -10.46 -0.83
C LEU A 24 -2.28 -10.69 0.59
N GLY A 25 -2.62 -11.94 0.92
CA GLY A 25 -3.04 -12.33 2.26
C GLY A 25 -3.24 -13.84 2.36
N ASP A 26 -3.10 -14.39 3.56
CA ASP A 26 -3.36 -15.82 3.84
C ASP A 26 -4.87 -16.03 3.93
N LEU A 27 -5.51 -16.24 2.77
CA LEU A 27 -6.95 -16.36 2.67
C LEU A 27 -7.43 -17.71 3.18
N ASN A 28 -6.58 -18.74 3.08
CA ASN A 28 -6.98 -20.11 3.36
C ASN A 28 -6.53 -20.65 4.74
N GLY A 29 -5.55 -20.00 5.38
CA GLY A 29 -4.99 -20.35 6.68
C GLY A 29 -3.93 -21.45 6.63
N ASP A 30 -3.26 -21.64 5.49
CA ASP A 30 -2.15 -22.60 5.32
C ASP A 30 -0.76 -21.96 5.51
N GLY A 31 -0.75 -20.65 5.75
CA GLY A 31 0.46 -19.86 5.97
C GLY A 31 1.17 -19.37 4.72
N ARG A 32 0.68 -19.70 3.52
CA ARG A 32 1.10 -19.10 2.27
C ARG A 32 0.14 -17.96 1.93
N LEU A 33 0.66 -16.89 1.35
CA LEU A 33 -0.19 -15.79 0.91
C LEU A 33 -0.81 -16.13 -0.45
N GLU A 34 -2.13 -16.01 -0.55
CA GLU A 34 -2.86 -16.00 -1.81
C GLU A 34 -2.73 -14.65 -2.53
N MET A 35 -2.94 -14.68 -3.84
CA MET A 35 -3.08 -13.49 -4.68
C MET A 35 -4.56 -13.21 -4.93
N LEU A 36 -5.04 -12.04 -4.49
CA LEU A 36 -6.38 -11.56 -4.82
C LEU A 36 -6.29 -10.50 -5.92
N LEU A 37 -6.79 -10.82 -7.09
CA LEU A 37 -6.86 -9.89 -8.22
C LEU A 37 -8.19 -9.13 -8.14
N VAL A 38 -8.09 -7.84 -7.89
CA VAL A 38 -9.21 -6.90 -7.73
C VAL A 38 -9.40 -6.11 -9.00
N GLN A 39 -10.56 -6.22 -9.62
CA GLN A 39 -10.94 -5.46 -10.80
C GLN A 39 -11.96 -4.38 -10.44
N ALA A 40 -11.70 -3.15 -10.89
CA ALA A 40 -12.57 -2.00 -10.69
C ALA A 40 -13.46 -1.70 -11.90
N ASP A 41 -14.57 -1.02 -11.67
CA ASP A 41 -15.51 -0.58 -12.71
C ASP A 41 -14.89 0.43 -13.69
N GLY A 42 -15.29 0.31 -14.96
CA GLY A 42 -14.90 1.24 -16.02
C GLY A 42 -15.92 2.35 -16.28
N GLY A 43 -15.62 3.20 -17.26
CA GLY A 43 -16.58 4.19 -17.77
C GLY A 43 -16.76 5.43 -16.88
N ILE A 44 -15.90 5.62 -15.88
CA ILE A 44 -15.88 6.79 -14.99
C ILE A 44 -14.65 7.67 -15.24
N ASP A 45 -14.71 8.91 -14.76
CA ASP A 45 -13.54 9.78 -14.62
C ASP A 45 -13.03 9.67 -13.17
N ASP A 46 -12.03 8.82 -12.97
CA ASP A 46 -11.47 8.42 -11.68
C ASP A 46 -10.76 9.56 -10.92
N ARG A 47 -10.56 10.71 -11.58
CA ARG A 47 -10.15 11.96 -10.93
C ARG A 47 -11.22 12.55 -10.03
N TYR A 48 -12.50 12.21 -10.25
CA TYR A 48 -13.63 12.80 -9.55
C TYR A 48 -14.60 11.79 -8.95
N VAL A 49 -14.66 10.58 -9.52
CA VAL A 49 -15.57 9.52 -9.10
C VAL A 49 -14.75 8.33 -8.63
N PRO A 50 -14.88 7.89 -7.37
CA PRO A 50 -14.16 6.72 -6.89
C PRO A 50 -14.66 5.44 -7.57
N HIS A 51 -13.77 4.45 -7.68
CA HIS A 51 -14.09 3.13 -8.21
C HIS A 51 -15.01 2.34 -7.29
N GLN A 52 -15.62 1.30 -7.85
CA GLN A 52 -16.14 0.16 -7.11
C GLN A 52 -15.55 -1.13 -7.68
N VAL A 53 -15.52 -2.17 -6.87
CA VAL A 53 -15.11 -3.50 -7.32
C VAL A 53 -16.21 -4.11 -8.20
N CYS A 54 -15.81 -4.65 -9.35
CA CYS A 54 -16.70 -5.41 -10.24
C CYS A 54 -16.38 -6.91 -10.27
N CYS A 55 -15.13 -7.29 -10.01
CA CYS A 55 -14.70 -8.68 -9.94
C CYS A 55 -13.53 -8.87 -8.95
N LEU A 56 -13.54 -10.00 -8.26
CA LEU A 56 -12.48 -10.48 -7.37
C LEU A 56 -12.13 -11.92 -7.77
N SER A 57 -10.85 -12.22 -7.96
CA SER A 57 -10.37 -13.57 -8.28
C SER A 57 -9.21 -13.95 -7.36
N ALA A 58 -9.38 -15.00 -6.55
CA ALA A 58 -8.35 -15.47 -5.62
C ALA A 58 -7.58 -16.65 -6.20
N TYR A 59 -6.25 -16.57 -6.19
CA TYR A 59 -5.35 -17.63 -6.63
C TYR A 59 -4.40 -18.04 -5.53
N ASP A 60 -4.13 -19.33 -5.41
CA ASP A 60 -2.98 -19.82 -4.64
C ASP A 60 -1.67 -19.60 -5.43
N LEU A 61 -0.53 -19.81 -4.76
CA LEU A 61 0.80 -19.70 -5.39
C LEU A 61 1.11 -20.86 -6.37
N ASP A 62 0.29 -21.92 -6.36
CA ASP A 62 0.40 -23.05 -7.31
C ASP A 62 -0.34 -22.75 -8.63
N GLY A 63 -1.15 -21.69 -8.64
CA GLY A 63 -1.90 -21.18 -9.78
C GLY A 63 -3.31 -21.73 -9.92
N THR A 64 -3.87 -22.29 -8.86
CA THR A 64 -5.28 -22.66 -8.79
C THR A 64 -6.13 -21.42 -8.55
N LEU A 65 -7.12 -21.18 -9.41
CA LEU A 65 -8.20 -20.23 -9.11
C LEU A 65 -9.09 -20.85 -8.02
N ILE A 66 -9.04 -20.31 -6.81
CA ILE A 66 -9.75 -20.83 -5.64
C ILE A 66 -11.24 -20.48 -5.73
N TRP A 67 -11.53 -19.20 -5.95
CA TRP A 67 -12.88 -18.68 -6.14
C TRP A 67 -12.86 -17.37 -6.94
N GLN A 68 -14.03 -17.01 -7.48
CA GLN A 68 -14.24 -15.74 -8.18
C GLN A 68 -15.61 -15.17 -7.80
N VAL A 69 -15.64 -13.89 -7.41
CA VAL A 69 -16.87 -13.15 -7.08
C VAL A 69 -17.02 -12.00 -8.06
N GLY A 70 -18.16 -11.95 -8.76
CA GLY A 70 -18.38 -11.03 -9.87
C GLY A 70 -17.97 -11.65 -11.22
N THR A 71 -17.92 -10.82 -12.26
CA THR A 71 -17.55 -11.26 -13.61
C THR A 71 -16.49 -10.32 -14.17
N PRO A 72 -15.35 -10.82 -14.65
CA PRO A 72 -14.33 -10.00 -15.27
C PRO A 72 -14.90 -9.17 -16.42
N ASP A 73 -14.70 -7.86 -16.34
CA ASP A 73 -15.15 -6.89 -17.33
C ASP A 73 -13.97 -6.53 -18.27
N PRO A 74 -14.09 -6.73 -19.60
CA PRO A 74 -13.06 -6.29 -20.55
C PRO A 74 -12.90 -4.77 -20.59
N ASP A 75 -13.91 -4.01 -20.16
CA ASP A 75 -13.92 -2.54 -20.15
C ASP A 75 -13.62 -1.96 -18.75
N ALA A 76 -13.13 -2.80 -17.81
CA ALA A 76 -12.77 -2.41 -16.44
C ALA A 76 -11.89 -1.16 -16.34
N GLY A 77 -12.02 -0.46 -15.21
CA GLY A 77 -11.22 0.72 -14.86
C GLY A 77 -9.71 0.43 -14.86
N GLY A 78 -8.92 1.48 -15.08
CA GLY A 78 -7.46 1.40 -14.93
C GLY A 78 -7.02 1.81 -13.52
N PRO A 79 -5.81 1.44 -13.09
CA PRO A 79 -5.28 1.80 -11.78
C PRO A 79 -4.74 3.24 -11.77
N GLY A 80 -5.63 4.22 -11.96
CA GLY A 80 -5.38 5.65 -11.78
C GLY A 80 -5.83 6.18 -10.42
N SER A 81 -6.56 5.38 -9.65
CA SER A 81 -7.01 5.64 -8.29
C SER A 81 -7.07 4.33 -7.50
N ASP A 82 -7.38 4.42 -6.20
CA ASP A 82 -7.49 3.24 -5.34
C ASP A 82 -8.74 2.42 -5.65
N TYR A 83 -8.65 1.13 -5.30
CA TYR A 83 -9.77 0.19 -5.40
C TYR A 83 -10.24 -0.13 -3.98
N PRO A 84 -11.55 -0.06 -3.68
CA PRO A 84 -12.06 -0.26 -2.32
C PRO A 84 -12.11 -1.75 -1.98
N ALA A 85 -10.94 -2.35 -1.74
CA ALA A 85 -10.78 -3.72 -1.29
C ALA A 85 -9.56 -3.87 -0.34
N GLN A 86 -9.69 -4.67 0.71
CA GLN A 86 -8.61 -5.07 1.62
C GLN A 86 -8.77 -6.56 2.03
N ILE A 87 -7.68 -7.18 2.48
CA ILE A 87 -7.68 -8.53 3.06
C ILE A 87 -7.25 -8.41 4.52
N ALA A 88 -8.08 -8.86 5.47
CA ALA A 88 -7.74 -8.80 6.90
C ALA A 88 -8.64 -9.72 7.74
N ASP A 89 -8.11 -10.24 8.86
CA ASP A 89 -8.88 -10.80 9.97
C ASP A 89 -9.55 -9.66 10.73
N TRP A 90 -10.70 -9.21 10.22
CA TRP A 90 -11.35 -7.99 10.64
C TRP A 90 -12.24 -8.17 11.87
N ASP A 91 -12.76 -9.39 12.04
CA ASP A 91 -13.58 -9.77 13.20
C ASP A 91 -12.79 -10.48 14.32
N GLY A 92 -11.50 -10.75 14.10
CA GLY A 92 -10.59 -11.34 15.09
C GLY A 92 -10.82 -12.83 15.32
N ASP A 93 -11.49 -13.52 14.39
CA ASP A 93 -11.75 -14.96 14.48
C ASP A 93 -10.54 -15.84 14.07
N GLY A 94 -9.48 -15.20 13.57
CA GLY A 94 -8.25 -15.86 13.13
C GLY A 94 -8.30 -16.30 11.66
N ASN A 95 -9.26 -15.83 10.85
CA ASN A 95 -9.30 -16.04 9.41
C ASN A 95 -9.40 -14.68 8.72
N ASN A 96 -8.73 -14.53 7.57
CA ASN A 96 -8.84 -13.31 6.80
C ASN A 96 -10.19 -13.25 6.06
N GLU A 97 -10.86 -12.12 6.15
CA GLU A 97 -11.93 -11.70 5.25
C GLU A 97 -11.37 -10.94 4.04
N VAL A 98 -12.16 -10.88 2.98
CA VAL A 98 -12.04 -9.86 1.95
C VAL A 98 -13.12 -8.82 2.15
N LEU A 99 -12.70 -7.59 2.46
CA LEU A 99 -13.58 -6.43 2.59
C LEU A 99 -13.59 -5.68 1.27
N CYS A 100 -14.76 -5.37 0.71
CA CYS A 100 -14.82 -4.60 -0.53
C CYS A 100 -16.08 -3.76 -0.67
N VAL A 101 -16.07 -2.78 -1.58
CA VAL A 101 -17.30 -2.13 -2.05
C VAL A 101 -17.64 -2.61 -3.46
N MET A 102 -18.79 -3.28 -3.58
CA MET A 102 -19.33 -3.82 -4.83
C MET A 102 -20.84 -3.55 -4.88
N ASN A 103 -21.36 -3.15 -6.05
CA ASN A 103 -22.78 -2.84 -6.25
C ASN A 103 -23.37 -1.84 -5.21
N LYS A 104 -22.61 -0.80 -4.87
CA LYS A 104 -22.98 0.23 -3.88
C LYS A 104 -23.20 -0.28 -2.45
N GLN A 105 -22.66 -1.45 -2.12
CA GLN A 105 -22.70 -2.01 -0.78
C GLN A 105 -21.29 -2.31 -0.30
N PHE A 106 -21.05 -2.13 0.99
CA PHE A 106 -19.86 -2.68 1.63
C PHE A 106 -20.12 -4.17 1.90
N LEU A 107 -19.23 -5.03 1.41
CA LEU A 107 -19.31 -6.48 1.53
C LEU A 107 -18.17 -7.00 2.38
N ILE A 108 -18.49 -8.01 3.20
CA ILE A 108 -17.54 -8.81 3.96
C ILE A 108 -17.63 -10.22 3.42
N LEU A 109 -16.57 -10.69 2.76
CA LEU A 109 -16.49 -12.01 2.16
C LEU A 109 -15.60 -12.91 3.00
N ASP A 110 -15.97 -14.17 3.13
CA ASP A 110 -15.10 -15.22 3.68
C ASP A 110 -13.89 -15.41 2.75
N GLY A 111 -12.66 -15.27 3.27
CA GLY A 111 -11.45 -15.34 2.44
C GLY A 111 -11.23 -16.68 1.75
N ARG A 112 -11.68 -17.79 2.36
CA ARG A 112 -11.52 -19.16 1.81
C ARG A 112 -12.43 -19.43 0.62
N THR A 113 -13.60 -18.83 0.61
CA THR A 113 -14.70 -19.24 -0.29
C THR A 113 -15.21 -18.13 -1.19
N GLY A 114 -14.98 -16.86 -0.83
CA GLY A 114 -15.60 -15.70 -1.45
C GLY A 114 -17.10 -15.55 -1.12
N GLU A 115 -17.66 -16.38 -0.23
CA GLU A 115 -19.06 -16.25 0.17
C GLU A 115 -19.29 -14.98 0.99
N ILE A 116 -20.39 -14.28 0.74
CA ILE A 116 -20.76 -13.07 1.49
C ILE A 116 -21.14 -13.47 2.93
N LYS A 117 -20.31 -13.12 3.91
CA LYS A 117 -20.60 -13.24 5.35
C LYS A 117 -21.63 -12.18 5.77
N LYS A 118 -21.40 -10.92 5.37
CA LYS A 118 -22.22 -9.75 5.73
C LYS A 118 -22.18 -8.67 4.64
N HIS A 119 -23.15 -7.77 4.68
CA HIS A 119 -23.16 -6.56 3.86
C HIS A 119 -23.81 -5.40 4.59
N HIS A 120 -23.41 -4.19 4.23
CA HIS A 120 -23.93 -2.93 4.79
C HIS A 120 -24.15 -1.90 3.68
N ASP A 121 -25.11 -0.99 3.91
CA ASP A 121 -25.25 0.20 3.09
C ASP A 121 -24.10 1.16 3.37
N LEU A 122 -23.65 1.89 2.35
CA LEU A 122 -22.57 2.87 2.50
C LEU A 122 -23.06 4.10 3.30
N PRO A 123 -22.21 4.72 4.15
CA PRO A 123 -22.57 5.93 4.90
C PRO A 123 -22.72 7.18 4.01
N GLY A 124 -22.28 7.08 2.75
CA GLY A 124 -22.44 8.10 1.72
C GLY A 124 -22.36 7.49 0.32
N GLU A 125 -22.94 8.16 -0.68
CA GLU A 125 -23.03 7.67 -2.07
C GLU A 125 -21.67 7.31 -2.69
N GLN A 126 -20.63 8.07 -2.30
CA GLN A 126 -19.26 7.93 -2.79
C GLN A 126 -18.28 7.45 -1.71
N ALA A 127 -18.74 6.91 -0.59
CA ALA A 127 -17.90 6.41 0.50
C ALA A 127 -17.21 5.08 0.14
N HIS A 128 -16.46 5.08 -0.96
CA HIS A 128 -15.92 3.90 -1.60
C HIS A 128 -14.66 4.17 -2.44
N ASP A 129 -13.88 5.22 -2.11
CA ASP A 129 -12.57 5.43 -2.76
C ASP A 129 -11.53 4.43 -2.25
N CYS A 130 -11.46 4.25 -0.94
CA CYS A 130 -10.65 3.22 -0.30
C CYS A 130 -11.29 2.76 1.02
N ILE A 131 -10.80 1.63 1.52
CA ILE A 131 -11.15 1.07 2.83
C ILE A 131 -9.87 1.12 3.67
N ILE A 132 -9.97 1.70 4.87
CA ILE A 132 -8.89 1.77 5.85
C ILE A 132 -9.39 1.10 7.13
N LEU A 133 -8.57 0.21 7.69
CA LEU A 133 -8.85 -0.49 8.94
C LEU A 133 -8.06 0.16 10.07
N ALA A 134 -8.73 0.36 11.21
CA ALA A 134 -8.20 1.09 12.35
C ALA A 134 -8.71 0.53 13.67
N SER A 135 -8.07 0.85 14.79
CA SER A 135 -8.60 0.63 16.14
C SER A 135 -9.06 1.95 16.74
N LEU A 136 -10.22 2.47 16.34
CA LEU A 136 -10.74 3.77 16.82
C LEU A 136 -11.43 3.63 18.19
N THR A 137 -11.99 2.45 18.46
CA THR A 137 -12.69 2.11 19.70
C THR A 137 -11.79 1.41 20.73
N GLY A 138 -10.56 1.05 20.34
CA GLY A 138 -9.58 0.37 21.20
C GLY A 138 -9.83 -1.13 21.38
N ASP A 139 -10.69 -1.74 20.54
CA ASP A 139 -10.85 -3.19 20.52
C ASP A 139 -9.56 -3.84 20.00
N GLN A 140 -9.07 -4.84 20.74
CA GLN A 140 -7.78 -5.49 20.50
C GLN A 140 -7.88 -6.68 19.53
N HIS A 141 -9.11 -7.03 19.11
CA HIS A 141 -9.37 -8.17 18.24
C HIS A 141 -10.12 -7.77 16.98
N ARG A 142 -11.00 -6.78 17.09
CA ARG A 142 -11.85 -6.31 15.99
C ARG A 142 -11.38 -4.95 15.51
N MET A 143 -11.44 -4.75 14.20
CA MET A 143 -11.10 -3.49 13.59
C MET A 143 -12.35 -2.65 13.28
N ASP A 144 -12.20 -1.35 13.45
CA ASP A 144 -13.11 -0.32 12.97
C ASP A 144 -12.75 0.04 11.52
N ILE A 145 -13.63 0.79 10.86
CA ILE A 145 -13.52 1.07 9.43
C ILE A 145 -13.58 2.57 9.18
N LEU A 146 -12.66 3.05 8.36
CA LEU A 146 -12.73 4.34 7.72
C LEU A 146 -13.07 4.16 6.24
N LEU A 147 -14.12 4.83 5.78
CA LEU A 147 -14.48 4.95 4.37
C LEU A 147 -14.37 6.42 3.95
N LYS A 148 -14.00 6.66 2.71
CA LYS A 148 -13.91 8.03 2.19
C LYS A 148 -14.42 8.19 0.77
N ASP A 149 -14.76 9.43 0.44
CA ASP A 149 -14.93 9.84 -0.94
C ASP A 149 -13.56 10.20 -1.56
N ARG A 150 -13.55 10.76 -2.78
CA ARG A 150 -12.30 10.99 -3.48
C ARG A 150 -11.34 11.91 -2.70
N TYR A 151 -11.82 13.01 -2.11
CA TYR A 151 -10.93 14.03 -1.55
C TYR A 151 -11.49 14.88 -0.39
N LYS A 152 -12.77 14.76 -0.05
CA LYS A 152 -13.46 15.70 0.84
C LYS A 152 -13.96 15.10 2.13
N THR A 153 -14.53 13.91 2.06
CA THR A 153 -15.28 13.35 3.18
C THR A 153 -14.70 12.03 3.64
N LEU A 154 -14.53 11.91 4.96
CA LEU A 154 -14.14 10.70 5.67
C LEU A 154 -15.22 10.33 6.69
N TRP A 155 -15.60 9.06 6.72
CA TRP A 155 -16.56 8.49 7.66
C TRP A 155 -15.87 7.42 8.49
N ALA A 156 -15.97 7.53 9.82
CA ALA A 156 -15.52 6.52 10.75
C ALA A 156 -16.70 5.69 11.25
N LEU A 157 -16.55 4.37 11.18
CA LEU A 157 -17.55 3.39 11.51
C LEU A 157 -16.95 2.42 12.53
N ASP A 158 -17.72 2.04 13.54
CA ASP A 158 -17.31 0.93 14.40
C ASP A 158 -17.40 -0.41 13.66
N HIS A 159 -16.90 -1.47 14.29
CA HIS A 159 -17.03 -2.85 13.79
C HIS A 159 -18.48 -3.25 13.42
N ASP A 160 -19.49 -2.73 14.11
CA ASP A 160 -20.90 -3.03 13.84
C ASP A 160 -21.50 -2.12 12.75
N PHE A 161 -20.67 -1.33 12.06
CA PHE A 161 -21.01 -0.38 11.00
C PHE A 161 -21.83 0.83 11.47
N ASN A 162 -21.79 1.15 12.77
CA ASN A 162 -22.39 2.38 13.29
C ASN A 162 -21.45 3.57 13.04
N LEU A 163 -22.00 4.68 12.55
CA LEU A 163 -21.24 5.92 12.38
C LEU A 163 -20.78 6.46 13.74
N LEU A 164 -19.46 6.51 13.92
CA LEU A 164 -18.80 7.13 15.07
C LEU A 164 -18.70 8.63 14.88
N TRP A 165 -18.07 9.04 13.78
CA TRP A 165 -17.85 10.45 13.44
C TRP A 165 -17.64 10.64 11.93
N LYS A 166 -17.66 11.91 11.50
CA LYS A 166 -17.46 12.33 10.12
C LYS A 166 -16.50 13.51 10.09
N HIS A 167 -15.55 13.51 9.17
CA HIS A 167 -14.65 14.62 8.91
C HIS A 167 -14.80 15.13 7.47
N GLU A 168 -14.75 16.45 7.31
CA GLU A 168 -14.74 17.13 6.00
C GLU A 168 -13.49 18.00 5.90
N GLY A 169 -12.67 17.77 4.89
CA GLY A 169 -11.36 18.41 4.76
C GLY A 169 -10.68 18.07 3.43
N ASN A 170 -9.36 18.12 3.41
CA ASN A 170 -8.56 17.62 2.29
C ASN A 170 -7.92 16.31 2.72
N ILE A 171 -8.58 15.20 2.41
CA ILE A 171 -8.27 13.89 2.99
C ILE A 171 -7.15 13.13 2.26
N GLY A 172 -6.58 13.71 1.20
CA GLY A 172 -5.54 13.04 0.42
C GLY A 172 -6.03 11.82 -0.35
N HIS A 173 -5.05 11.08 -0.88
CA HIS A 173 -5.29 9.84 -1.59
C HIS A 173 -5.61 8.67 -0.66
N PHE A 174 -4.86 8.51 0.43
CA PHE A 174 -5.06 7.45 1.40
C PHE A 174 -4.65 7.93 2.80
N PRO A 175 -5.63 8.25 3.68
CA PRO A 175 -5.35 8.48 5.09
C PRO A 175 -4.64 7.29 5.73
N TRP A 176 -3.73 7.57 6.66
CA TRP A 176 -3.05 6.54 7.43
C TRP A 176 -3.39 6.67 8.90
N VAL A 177 -3.47 5.53 9.59
CA VAL A 177 -3.86 5.47 11.00
C VAL A 177 -2.69 4.96 11.83
N TYR A 178 -2.49 5.48 13.03
CA TYR A 178 -1.41 5.09 13.94
C TYR A 178 -1.74 5.58 15.35
N ASP A 179 -1.54 4.75 16.36
CA ASP A 179 -1.58 5.14 17.78
C ASP A 179 -0.36 6.02 18.11
N ILE A 180 -0.48 7.34 17.88
CA ILE A 180 0.63 8.28 18.07
C ILE A 180 0.82 8.64 19.53
N ASP A 181 -0.17 8.37 20.40
CA ASP A 181 -0.11 8.71 21.81
C ASP A 181 -0.01 7.58 22.82
N GLY A 182 -0.10 6.35 22.35
CA GLY A 182 0.05 5.13 23.11
C GLY A 182 -1.16 4.81 23.99
N ASP A 183 -2.33 5.37 23.72
CA ASP A 183 -3.55 5.08 24.48
C ASP A 183 -4.25 3.78 24.06
N GLY A 184 -3.75 3.13 23.00
CA GLY A 184 -4.29 1.90 22.43
C GLY A 184 -5.40 2.12 21.41
N LYS A 185 -5.58 3.37 20.93
CA LYS A 185 -6.47 3.71 19.82
C LYS A 185 -5.69 4.45 18.74
N ASP A 186 -6.09 4.26 17.50
CA ASP A 186 -5.41 4.90 16.39
C ASP A 186 -5.90 6.34 16.19
N GLU A 187 -4.96 7.27 16.10
CA GLU A 187 -5.18 8.56 15.45
C GLU A 187 -5.22 8.39 13.93
N VAL A 188 -5.78 9.38 13.23
CA VAL A 188 -5.99 9.35 11.79
C VAL A 188 -5.35 10.58 11.13
N MET A 189 -4.30 10.36 10.34
CA MET A 189 -3.77 11.38 9.45
C MET A 189 -4.57 11.43 8.16
N ALA A 190 -5.61 12.28 8.15
CA ALA A 190 -6.52 12.51 7.03
C ALA A 190 -5.97 13.60 6.11
N GLY A 191 -5.06 13.20 5.23
CA GLY A 191 -4.38 14.10 4.31
C GLY A 191 -3.40 15.00 5.06
N TYR A 192 -3.84 16.20 5.44
CA TYR A 192 -3.04 17.17 6.20
C TYR A 192 -3.57 17.45 7.60
N ASP A 193 -4.69 16.85 7.97
CA ASP A 193 -5.29 16.98 9.30
C ASP A 193 -4.99 15.73 10.12
N MET A 194 -4.39 15.90 11.29
CA MET A 194 -4.26 14.84 12.29
C MET A 194 -5.48 14.87 13.20
N LEU A 195 -6.23 13.77 13.19
CA LEU A 195 -7.44 13.59 13.98
C LEU A 195 -7.18 12.60 15.11
N ASP A 196 -7.76 12.88 16.27
CA ASP A 196 -7.89 11.95 17.38
C ASP A 196 -8.79 10.76 16.97
N HIS A 197 -8.73 9.66 17.71
CA HIS A 197 -9.54 8.46 17.51
C HIS A 197 -11.07 8.74 17.46
N ASP A 198 -11.51 9.85 18.08
CA ASP A 198 -12.90 10.31 18.14
C ASP A 198 -13.27 11.36 17.07
N GLY A 199 -12.34 11.68 16.17
CA GLY A 199 -12.50 12.64 15.08
C GLY A 199 -12.20 14.09 15.47
N THR A 200 -11.76 14.35 16.70
CA THR A 200 -11.30 15.68 17.13
C THR A 200 -10.04 16.08 16.36
N LEU A 201 -10.03 17.26 15.73
CA LEU A 201 -8.83 17.79 15.09
C LEU A 201 -7.76 18.14 16.14
N LEU A 202 -6.62 17.46 16.09
CA LEU A 202 -5.48 17.73 16.95
C LEU A 202 -4.61 18.86 16.38
N TRP A 203 -4.21 18.73 15.13
CA TRP A 203 -3.42 19.73 14.40
C TRP A 203 -3.54 19.54 12.89
N SER A 204 -3.10 20.55 12.13
CA SER A 204 -3.05 20.51 10.67
C SER A 204 -1.69 20.97 10.17
N CYS A 205 -1.16 20.29 9.15
CA CYS A 205 0.00 20.81 8.41
C CYS A 205 -0.31 22.17 7.79
N GLN A 206 0.70 23.03 7.69
CA GLN A 206 0.57 24.39 7.19
C GLN A 206 1.38 24.58 5.90
N ASN A 207 0.95 25.51 5.06
CA ASN A 207 1.64 25.88 3.82
C ASN A 207 1.90 24.66 2.91
N LEU A 208 0.88 23.82 2.75
CA LEU A 208 0.86 22.74 1.77
C LEU A 208 -0.26 23.03 0.78
N ASP A 209 0.09 22.97 -0.50
CA ASP A 209 -0.85 23.08 -1.59
C ASP A 209 -1.31 21.67 -1.99
N ASP A 210 -2.36 21.61 -2.82
CA ASP A 210 -2.92 20.36 -3.34
C ASP A 210 -3.28 19.37 -2.20
N HIS A 211 -3.27 18.06 -2.46
CA HIS A 211 -3.59 17.01 -1.48
C HIS A 211 -2.36 16.17 -1.12
N ALA A 212 -2.42 15.46 0.01
CA ALA A 212 -1.38 14.50 0.37
C ALA A 212 -1.46 13.27 -0.54
N ASP A 213 -0.34 12.91 -1.16
CA ASP A 213 -0.26 11.74 -2.03
C ASP A 213 0.12 10.49 -1.24
N CYS A 214 1.02 10.59 -0.27
CA CYS A 214 1.46 9.47 0.57
C CYS A 214 1.81 9.93 1.98
N ILE A 215 1.59 9.06 2.96
CA ILE A 215 1.79 9.34 4.39
C ILE A 215 2.54 8.16 5.01
N TRP A 216 3.59 8.46 5.75
CA TRP A 216 4.41 7.47 6.44
C TRP A 216 4.64 7.83 7.91
N PHE A 217 4.64 6.81 8.76
CA PHE A 217 4.95 6.92 10.19
C PHE A 217 6.24 6.16 10.54
N GLY A 218 7.01 6.66 11.49
CA GLY A 218 8.13 5.92 12.06
C GLY A 218 9.04 6.79 12.90
N ASP A 219 9.90 6.17 13.70
CA ASP A 219 11.01 6.85 14.37
C ASP A 219 12.10 7.15 13.33
N VAL A 220 11.99 8.30 12.68
CA VAL A 220 12.80 8.64 11.50
C VAL A 220 14.18 9.08 11.92
N ASP A 221 14.32 9.84 13.00
CA ASP A 221 15.60 10.34 13.47
C ASP A 221 16.27 9.48 14.56
N GLY A 222 15.58 8.47 15.08
CA GLY A 222 16.10 7.49 16.03
C GLY A 222 16.05 7.97 17.48
N ASP A 223 15.18 8.93 17.82
CA ASP A 223 15.01 9.47 19.16
C ASP A 223 14.00 8.70 20.03
N GLY A 224 13.29 7.73 19.43
CA GLY A 224 12.30 6.87 20.07
C GLY A 224 10.88 7.42 20.06
N GLU A 225 10.63 8.57 19.43
CA GLU A 225 9.30 9.12 19.17
C GLU A 225 8.90 8.93 17.70
N VAL A 226 7.60 8.95 17.42
CA VAL A 226 7.09 8.82 16.05
C VAL A 226 7.11 10.16 15.31
N GLU A 227 7.62 10.13 14.08
CA GLU A 227 7.44 11.18 13.08
C GLU A 227 6.44 10.79 12.01
N ILE A 228 5.88 11.82 11.36
CA ILE A 228 5.00 11.69 10.20
C ILE A 228 5.69 12.34 9.01
N VAL A 229 6.01 11.56 7.97
CA VAL A 229 6.54 12.06 6.70
C VAL A 229 5.44 12.03 5.65
N ILE A 230 5.23 13.15 4.97
CA ILE A 230 4.13 13.32 4.03
C ILE A 230 4.70 13.74 2.68
N GLY A 231 4.28 13.05 1.63
CA GLY A 231 4.54 13.41 0.23
C GLY A 231 3.30 14.00 -0.43
N GLY A 232 3.51 14.89 -1.39
CA GLY A 232 2.49 15.63 -2.12
C GLY A 232 3.15 16.78 -2.87
N SER A 233 2.60 17.99 -2.75
CA SER A 233 3.21 19.20 -3.34
C SER A 233 4.63 19.46 -2.84
N VAL A 234 4.94 19.03 -1.61
CA VAL A 234 6.23 19.16 -0.94
C VAL A 234 6.41 17.93 -0.05
N THR A 235 7.65 17.46 0.15
CA THR A 235 7.92 16.45 1.20
C THR A 235 8.21 17.15 2.52
N VAL A 236 7.46 16.81 3.57
CA VAL A 236 7.63 17.38 4.91
C VAL A 236 7.71 16.29 5.96
N MET A 237 8.37 16.59 7.07
CA MET A 237 8.34 15.77 8.28
C MET A 237 7.80 16.58 9.45
N MET A 238 6.83 16.00 10.15
CA MET A 238 6.21 16.54 11.34
C MET A 238 6.57 15.66 12.54
N ASP A 239 6.70 16.25 13.72
CA ASP A 239 6.60 15.49 14.97
C ASP A 239 5.12 15.13 15.25
N ARG A 240 4.91 14.21 16.19
CA ARG A 240 3.58 13.81 16.67
C ARG A 240 2.69 14.96 17.20
N TYR A 241 3.26 16.11 17.54
CA TYR A 241 2.54 17.28 18.04
C TYR A 241 2.20 18.30 16.95
N GLY A 242 2.52 18.01 15.69
CA GLY A 242 2.26 18.89 14.55
C GLY A 242 3.28 20.00 14.38
N ASN A 243 4.47 19.90 14.99
CA ASN A 243 5.58 20.80 14.68
C ASN A 243 6.35 20.28 13.47
N GLU A 244 6.56 21.13 12.48
CA GLU A 244 7.39 20.80 11.32
C GLU A 244 8.86 20.70 11.72
N LYS A 245 9.48 19.54 11.50
CA LYS A 245 10.90 19.30 11.75
C LYS A 245 11.73 19.78 10.56
N TRP A 246 11.29 19.48 9.34
CA TRP A 246 11.91 19.98 8.10
C TRP A 246 10.96 19.90 6.91
N ARG A 247 11.39 20.56 5.83
CA ARG A 247 10.71 20.62 4.54
C ARG A 247 11.71 20.53 3.39
N TYR A 248 11.41 19.67 2.42
CA TYR A 248 12.24 19.47 1.24
C TYR A 248 11.58 20.09 0.00
N GLU A 249 12.08 21.26 -0.40
CA GLU A 249 11.50 22.09 -1.47
C GLU A 249 12.07 21.81 -2.87
N ASP A 250 13.09 20.96 -2.99
CA ASP A 250 13.71 20.68 -4.28
C ASP A 250 12.94 19.64 -5.10
N SER A 251 11.76 19.16 -4.66
CA SER A 251 10.82 18.34 -5.46
C SER A 251 9.68 19.18 -6.04
N ILE A 252 9.16 18.79 -7.21
CA ILE A 252 7.96 19.39 -7.80
C ILE A 252 6.69 18.77 -7.22
N GLU A 253 6.64 17.44 -7.15
CA GLU A 253 5.52 16.67 -6.61
C GLU A 253 6.05 15.31 -6.17
N SER A 254 6.20 15.13 -4.87
CA SER A 254 6.68 13.90 -4.26
C SER A 254 5.53 12.91 -4.12
N GLN A 255 5.20 12.25 -5.23
CA GLN A 255 4.01 11.40 -5.30
C GLN A 255 4.10 10.17 -4.39
N HIS A 256 5.31 9.60 -4.29
CA HIS A 256 5.58 8.45 -3.45
C HIS A 256 6.80 8.75 -2.60
N ILE A 257 6.72 8.36 -1.34
CA ILE A 257 7.85 8.25 -0.44
C ILE A 257 7.84 6.85 0.17
N ALA A 258 8.98 6.44 0.72
CA ALA A 258 9.15 5.19 1.41
C ALA A 258 10.18 5.39 2.52
N LEU A 259 9.81 5.05 3.75
CA LEU A 259 10.74 5.01 4.86
C LEU A 259 11.44 3.65 4.89
N GLY A 260 12.75 3.68 5.17
CA GLY A 260 13.51 2.44 5.31
C GLY A 260 14.96 2.66 5.71
N LYS A 261 15.60 1.58 6.12
CA LYS A 261 17.02 1.53 6.40
C LYS A 261 17.82 1.23 5.13
N PHE A 262 17.95 2.24 4.27
CA PHE A 262 18.62 2.08 2.97
C PHE A 262 20.14 2.28 3.01
N VAL A 263 20.66 3.02 3.99
CA VAL A 263 22.08 3.42 4.07
C VAL A 263 22.72 2.95 5.39
N SER A 264 23.79 2.17 5.29
CA SER A 264 24.46 1.52 6.44
C SER A 264 25.07 2.47 7.45
N GLU A 265 25.72 3.53 6.97
CA GLU A 265 26.56 4.40 7.81
C GLU A 265 25.79 5.53 8.50
N ARG A 266 24.45 5.55 8.40
CA ARG A 266 23.62 6.63 8.94
C ARG A 266 22.76 6.13 10.07
N LEU A 267 22.59 6.94 11.10
CA LEU A 267 21.57 6.73 12.13
C LEU A 267 20.19 7.13 11.57
N GLY A 268 19.13 6.60 12.17
CA GLY A 268 17.76 6.83 11.71
C GLY A 268 17.43 6.15 10.38
N LEU A 269 16.19 6.41 9.93
CA LEU A 269 15.65 5.99 8.65
C LEU A 269 16.02 6.99 7.56
N GLN A 270 15.92 6.56 6.31
CA GLN A 270 16.03 7.42 5.14
C GLN A 270 14.69 7.47 4.42
N ILE A 271 14.49 8.56 3.68
CA ILE A 271 13.27 8.80 2.92
C ILE A 271 13.63 8.65 1.44
N ALA A 272 13.32 7.48 0.87
CA ALA A 272 13.33 7.31 -0.57
C ALA A 272 12.08 7.96 -1.14
N GLY A 273 12.22 8.77 -2.19
CA GLY A 273 11.10 9.51 -2.77
C GLY A 273 11.10 9.46 -4.28
N LEU A 274 9.95 9.77 -4.88
CA LEU A 274 9.78 9.91 -6.31
C LEU A 274 9.15 11.26 -6.63
N ASP A 275 9.88 12.06 -7.39
CA ASP A 275 9.46 13.38 -7.84
C ASP A 275 8.88 13.33 -9.27
N ARG A 276 7.65 13.79 -9.45
CA ARG A 276 7.01 13.99 -10.77
C ARG A 276 7.42 15.32 -11.38
N ILE A 277 8.57 15.31 -12.06
CA ILE A 277 9.19 16.49 -12.67
C ILE A 277 8.34 17.07 -13.81
N ILE A 278 7.80 16.21 -14.69
CA ILE A 278 6.94 16.59 -15.82
C ILE A 278 5.80 15.58 -15.91
N ARG A 279 4.55 16.04 -15.75
CA ARG A 279 3.35 15.19 -15.92
C ARG A 279 3.05 14.93 -17.40
N GLY A 280 2.60 13.72 -17.72
CA GLY A 280 1.95 13.37 -18.99
C GLY A 280 2.63 12.28 -19.80
N ASP A 281 1.89 11.57 -20.64
CA ASP A 281 2.38 10.31 -21.23
C ASP A 281 3.44 10.49 -22.34
N GLU A 282 3.38 11.60 -23.08
CA GLU A 282 4.28 11.81 -24.22
C GLU A 282 5.67 12.30 -23.78
N ASN A 283 5.70 13.30 -22.89
CA ASN A 283 6.94 13.97 -22.45
C ASN A 283 7.20 13.79 -20.94
N GLY A 284 6.49 12.85 -20.32
CA GLY A 284 6.53 12.64 -18.88
C GLY A 284 7.91 12.29 -18.38
N LYS A 285 8.25 12.86 -17.23
CA LYS A 285 9.53 12.67 -16.56
C LYS A 285 9.33 12.64 -15.05
N ASP A 286 9.79 11.57 -14.42
CA ASP A 286 9.95 11.45 -12.98
C ASP A 286 11.44 11.29 -12.62
N GLY A 287 11.75 11.26 -11.34
CA GLY A 287 13.09 10.93 -10.84
C GLY A 287 13.04 10.56 -9.37
N MET A 288 13.76 9.50 -8.99
CA MET A 288 13.88 9.15 -7.57
C MET A 288 14.79 10.13 -6.83
N PHE A 289 14.60 10.28 -5.54
CA PHE A 289 15.50 11.00 -4.64
C PHE A 289 15.64 10.25 -3.32
N MET A 290 16.62 10.65 -2.52
CA MET A 290 16.80 10.14 -1.16
C MET A 290 17.15 11.28 -0.23
N LEU A 291 16.46 11.35 0.91
CA LEU A 291 16.78 12.24 2.02
C LEU A 291 17.31 11.44 3.22
N ASP A 292 18.15 12.05 4.03
CA ASP A 292 18.40 11.56 5.39
C ASP A 292 17.31 12.02 6.37
N SER A 293 17.41 11.58 7.63
CA SER A 293 16.44 11.89 8.68
C SER A 293 16.33 13.38 9.01
N GLU A 294 17.31 14.19 8.63
CA GLU A 294 17.28 15.65 8.79
C GLU A 294 16.70 16.37 7.55
N GLY A 295 16.15 15.63 6.59
CA GLY A 295 15.55 16.17 5.37
C GLY A 295 16.59 16.62 4.32
N LYS A 296 17.86 16.24 4.48
CA LYS A 296 18.91 16.64 3.55
C LYS A 296 19.02 15.66 2.39
N GLU A 297 19.03 16.19 1.17
CA GLU A 297 19.24 15.40 -0.03
C GLU A 297 20.59 14.67 0.00
N LEU A 298 20.53 13.35 -0.13
CA LEU A 298 21.69 12.47 -0.34
C LEU A 298 22.00 12.31 -1.82
N TRP A 299 20.96 12.17 -2.63
CA TRP A 299 21.02 12.16 -4.08
C TRP A 299 19.65 12.39 -4.68
N LYS A 300 19.67 12.86 -5.94
CA LYS A 300 18.50 12.93 -6.81
C LYS A 300 18.85 12.41 -8.20
N GLU A 301 17.98 11.55 -8.71
CA GLU A 301 18.17 10.89 -9.99
C GLU A 301 18.04 11.90 -11.13
N ASP A 302 19.12 12.05 -11.91
CA ASP A 302 19.07 12.73 -13.19
C ASP A 302 18.49 11.78 -14.27
N ARG A 303 17.17 11.54 -14.19
CA ARG A 303 16.45 10.61 -15.07
C ARG A 303 16.70 10.96 -16.54
N LYS A 304 17.16 9.98 -17.31
CA LYS A 304 17.47 10.13 -18.75
C LYS A 304 16.42 9.54 -19.69
N THR A 305 15.53 8.72 -19.17
CA THR A 305 14.45 8.08 -19.92
C THR A 305 13.12 8.80 -19.67
N ARG A 306 12.14 8.58 -20.55
CA ARG A 306 10.76 9.01 -20.34
C ARG A 306 10.05 8.14 -19.29
N GLY A 307 8.96 8.65 -18.74
CA GLY A 307 8.12 7.99 -17.72
C GLY A 307 7.82 8.96 -16.59
N TRP A 308 6.62 8.92 -16.02
CA TRP A 308 6.19 9.85 -14.97
C TRP A 308 5.31 9.19 -13.88
N LEU A 309 5.15 7.86 -13.97
CA LEU A 309 4.29 7.05 -13.11
C LEU A 309 5.10 5.89 -12.51
N THR A 310 6.39 6.11 -12.25
CA THR A 310 7.15 5.17 -11.43
C THR A 310 6.42 4.99 -10.10
N ILE A 311 6.43 3.77 -9.57
CA ILE A 311 6.02 3.51 -8.19
C ILE A 311 7.24 2.99 -7.45
N ILE A 312 7.43 3.46 -6.22
CA ILE A 312 8.50 3.01 -5.34
C ILE A 312 7.93 2.47 -4.03
N GLU A 313 8.48 1.35 -3.57
CA GLU A 313 8.14 0.74 -2.27
C GLU A 313 9.40 0.24 -1.56
N PRO A 314 9.44 0.26 -0.21
CA PRO A 314 10.56 -0.30 0.55
C PRO A 314 10.41 -1.82 0.67
N VAL A 315 11.38 -2.56 0.15
CA VAL A 315 11.50 -4.02 0.30
C VAL A 315 12.43 -4.31 1.47
N GLN A 316 11.91 -5.03 2.45
CA GLN A 316 12.64 -5.41 3.66
C GLN A 316 13.09 -6.87 3.59
N ASN A 317 14.17 -7.21 4.29
CA ASN A 317 14.62 -8.61 4.44
C ASN A 317 14.77 -9.39 3.13
N TRP A 318 14.98 -8.71 1.99
CA TRP A 318 15.35 -9.35 0.73
C TRP A 318 16.63 -10.17 0.93
N ASP A 319 17.55 -9.52 1.63
CA ASP A 319 18.93 -9.81 1.93
C ASP A 319 19.37 -10.43 3.26
N ASP A 320 20.66 -10.79 3.36
CA ASP A 320 21.40 -10.86 4.63
C ASP A 320 22.17 -9.55 4.91
N SER A 321 22.07 -8.54 4.05
CA SER A 321 22.75 -7.26 4.26
C SER A 321 22.21 -6.48 5.46
N GLY A 322 20.99 -6.76 5.90
CA GLY A 322 20.30 -6.00 6.95
C GLY A 322 19.86 -4.61 6.52
N PHE A 323 19.81 -4.35 5.21
CA PHE A 323 19.34 -3.10 4.63
C PHE A 323 18.12 -3.32 3.74
N ASP A 324 17.30 -2.28 3.68
CA ASP A 324 16.14 -2.23 2.81
C ASP A 324 16.57 -1.84 1.38
N TYR A 325 15.72 -2.18 0.42
CA TYR A 325 15.88 -1.82 -0.99
C TYR A 325 14.66 -1.05 -1.48
N ILE A 326 14.86 -0.20 -2.47
CA ILE A 326 13.77 0.49 -3.17
C ILE A 326 13.37 -0.39 -4.35
N LEU A 327 12.15 -0.94 -4.31
CA LEU A 327 11.53 -1.55 -5.47
C LEU A 327 10.94 -0.45 -6.33
N ALA A 328 11.49 -0.25 -7.52
CA ALA A 328 11.01 0.72 -8.49
C ALA A 328 10.43 0.02 -9.71
N TYR A 329 9.15 0.28 -10.02
CA TYR A 329 8.43 -0.35 -11.13
C TYR A 329 7.55 0.68 -11.86
N ARG A 330 6.95 0.29 -12.99
CA ARG A 330 6.24 1.20 -13.92
C ARG A 330 7.06 2.43 -14.34
N ARG A 331 8.39 2.25 -14.44
CA ARG A 331 9.32 3.36 -14.67
C ARG A 331 9.15 4.05 -16.02
N GLY A 332 8.52 3.38 -16.99
CA GLY A 332 8.35 3.89 -18.35
C GLY A 332 9.64 3.90 -19.15
N GLY A 333 9.52 4.23 -20.44
CA GLY A 333 10.68 4.34 -21.33
C GLY A 333 11.44 3.02 -21.58
N GLY A 334 10.83 1.88 -21.30
CA GLY A 334 11.46 0.55 -21.40
C GLY A 334 12.40 0.22 -20.24
N VAL A 335 12.31 0.95 -19.14
CA VAL A 335 13.06 0.66 -17.91
C VAL A 335 12.26 -0.37 -17.11
N LEU A 336 12.82 -1.58 -17.05
CA LEU A 336 12.23 -2.70 -16.32
C LEU A 336 12.18 -2.43 -14.81
N PRO A 337 11.25 -3.09 -14.08
CA PRO A 337 11.25 -3.12 -12.63
C PRO A 337 12.61 -3.54 -12.07
N SER A 338 13.00 -2.96 -10.94
CA SER A 338 14.32 -3.21 -10.33
C SER A 338 14.35 -2.94 -8.84
N LEU A 339 15.26 -3.61 -8.13
CA LEU A 339 15.67 -3.23 -6.78
C LEU A 339 16.86 -2.29 -6.85
N VAL A 340 16.79 -1.20 -6.09
CA VAL A 340 17.81 -0.15 -6.01
C VAL A 340 18.22 0.02 -4.54
N ASN A 341 19.52 0.07 -4.25
CA ASN A 341 20.01 0.30 -2.88
C ASN A 341 20.04 1.79 -2.53
N GLY A 342 20.37 2.11 -1.26
CA GLY A 342 20.43 3.49 -0.79
C GLY A 342 21.49 4.39 -1.45
N ASN A 343 22.37 3.84 -2.29
CA ASN A 343 23.35 4.59 -3.10
C ASN A 343 22.92 4.72 -4.56
N MET A 344 21.63 4.50 -4.87
CA MET A 344 21.06 4.53 -6.21
C MET A 344 21.67 3.49 -7.17
N GLN A 345 22.24 2.40 -6.63
CA GLN A 345 22.76 1.31 -7.45
C GLN A 345 21.69 0.24 -7.63
N THR A 346 21.40 -0.12 -8.88
CA THR A 346 20.53 -1.26 -9.18
C THR A 346 21.21 -2.56 -8.76
N VAL A 347 20.53 -3.35 -7.92
CA VAL A 347 21.03 -4.62 -7.37
C VAL A 347 20.39 -5.85 -7.99
N ALA A 348 19.17 -5.71 -8.50
CA ALA A 348 18.43 -6.72 -9.26
C ALA A 348 17.53 -6.03 -10.30
N VAL A 349 17.36 -6.66 -11.47
CA VAL A 349 16.44 -6.22 -12.53
C VAL A 349 15.53 -7.40 -12.84
N PHE A 350 14.23 -7.19 -12.83
CA PHE A 350 13.24 -8.22 -13.15
C PHE A 350 13.02 -8.27 -14.66
N GLU A 351 12.84 -9.47 -15.20
CA GLU A 351 12.89 -9.70 -16.66
C GLU A 351 11.63 -9.26 -17.42
N LYS A 352 10.66 -8.65 -16.73
CA LYS A 352 9.35 -8.33 -17.29
C LYS A 352 8.85 -6.96 -16.82
N GLU A 353 8.17 -6.25 -17.72
CA GLU A 353 7.36 -5.07 -17.38
C GLU A 353 6.07 -5.50 -16.65
N GLY A 354 5.60 -4.70 -15.72
CA GLY A 354 4.37 -5.00 -15.00
C GLY A 354 4.15 -4.13 -13.77
N TYR A 355 3.08 -4.44 -13.05
CA TYR A 355 2.92 -4.02 -11.66
C TYR A 355 3.72 -4.95 -10.77
N ALA A 356 4.01 -4.49 -9.56
CA ALA A 356 4.69 -5.29 -8.55
C ALA A 356 3.86 -5.32 -7.27
N VAL A 357 3.97 -6.43 -6.55
CA VAL A 357 3.63 -6.55 -5.13
C VAL A 357 4.73 -7.37 -4.45
N HIS A 358 4.89 -7.23 -3.14
CA HIS A 358 5.90 -7.97 -2.42
C HIS A 358 5.45 -8.24 -0.98
N ALA A 359 5.92 -9.36 -0.42
CA ALA A 359 5.69 -9.80 0.95
C ALA A 359 6.55 -11.05 1.22
N ASP A 360 6.66 -11.46 2.48
CA ASP A 360 7.11 -12.83 2.80
C ASP A 360 5.97 -13.81 2.50
N LEU A 361 5.92 -14.33 1.28
CA LEU A 361 4.79 -15.09 0.73
C LEU A 361 4.59 -16.45 1.41
N CYS A 362 5.59 -16.91 2.16
CA CYS A 362 5.61 -18.26 2.73
C CYS A 362 6.28 -18.31 4.11
N GLN A 363 6.34 -17.20 4.85
CA GLN A 363 6.94 -17.12 6.19
C GLN A 363 8.39 -17.61 6.26
N SER A 364 9.15 -17.31 5.22
CA SER A 364 10.56 -17.63 5.10
C SER A 364 11.47 -16.70 5.93
N GLY A 365 10.93 -15.61 6.45
CA GLY A 365 11.67 -14.49 7.03
C GLY A 365 12.27 -13.56 5.97
N ARG A 366 12.00 -13.78 4.68
CA ARG A 366 12.45 -12.95 3.57
C ARG A 366 11.29 -12.57 2.68
N GLU A 367 11.34 -11.37 2.12
CA GLU A 367 10.35 -10.98 1.13
C GLU A 367 10.62 -11.62 -0.24
N GLN A 368 9.55 -11.96 -0.94
CA GLN A 368 9.50 -12.28 -2.35
C GLN A 368 8.76 -11.17 -3.09
N ILE A 369 9.09 -11.01 -4.37
CA ILE A 369 8.51 -9.98 -5.24
C ILE A 369 7.77 -10.67 -6.38
N ILE A 370 6.54 -10.25 -6.61
CA ILE A 370 5.72 -10.70 -7.73
C ILE A 370 5.68 -9.58 -8.76
N ILE A 371 6.14 -9.84 -9.99
CA ILE A 371 5.91 -8.97 -11.14
C ILE A 371 4.80 -9.57 -11.98
N TYR A 372 3.74 -8.79 -12.22
CA TYR A 372 2.55 -9.29 -12.91
C TYR A 372 2.02 -8.35 -13.99
N ASP A 373 1.38 -8.96 -14.98
CA ASP A 373 0.58 -8.29 -16.00
C ASP A 373 -0.80 -8.95 -16.10
N VAL A 374 -1.52 -8.70 -17.20
CA VAL A 374 -2.84 -9.31 -17.44
C VAL A 374 -2.81 -10.83 -17.63
N HIS A 375 -1.64 -11.42 -17.93
CA HIS A 375 -1.55 -12.83 -18.30
C HIS A 375 -1.05 -13.70 -17.16
N GLU A 376 -0.03 -13.23 -16.45
CA GLU A 376 0.72 -14.03 -15.49
C GLU A 376 1.33 -13.17 -14.37
N ALA A 377 1.58 -13.85 -13.26
CA ALA A 377 2.33 -13.36 -12.11
C ALA A 377 3.62 -14.20 -11.97
N VAL A 378 4.78 -13.55 -11.97
CA VAL A 378 6.09 -14.20 -11.85
C VAL A 378 6.69 -13.87 -10.49
N ILE A 379 7.05 -14.90 -9.73
CA ILE A 379 7.50 -14.80 -8.34
C ILE A 379 9.01 -14.91 -8.30
N TYR A 380 9.65 -13.91 -7.68
CA TYR A 380 11.09 -13.79 -7.57
C TYR A 380 11.56 -13.79 -6.11
N SER A 381 12.76 -14.34 -5.90
CA SER A 381 13.45 -14.35 -4.61
C SER A 381 14.95 -14.11 -4.76
N SER A 382 15.58 -13.71 -3.67
CA SER A 382 17.03 -13.60 -3.52
C SER A 382 17.73 -14.96 -3.36
N SER A 383 16.97 -16.04 -3.19
CA SER A 383 17.50 -17.40 -3.03
C SER A 383 16.58 -18.46 -3.65
N VAL A 384 17.12 -19.64 -3.91
CA VAL A 384 16.31 -20.80 -4.31
C VAL A 384 15.51 -21.27 -3.10
N MET A 385 14.19 -21.34 -3.24
CA MET A 385 13.28 -21.80 -2.19
C MET A 385 12.08 -22.53 -2.80
N ASP A 386 11.48 -23.42 -2.00
CA ASP A 386 10.23 -24.08 -2.33
C ASP A 386 9.06 -23.27 -1.77
N ILE A 387 8.17 -22.83 -2.65
CA ILE A 387 6.96 -22.07 -2.30
C ILE A 387 5.69 -22.93 -2.39
N THR A 388 5.81 -24.23 -2.68
CA THR A 388 4.67 -25.15 -2.85
C THR A 388 4.24 -25.83 -1.56
N THR A 389 5.11 -25.82 -0.54
CA THR A 389 4.85 -26.48 0.74
C THR A 389 4.24 -25.48 1.73
N PRO A 390 3.07 -25.78 2.33
CA PRO A 390 2.51 -24.99 3.42
C PRO A 390 3.51 -24.79 4.58
N THR A 391 3.56 -23.58 5.13
CA THR A 391 4.47 -23.24 6.22
C THR A 391 3.68 -22.98 7.51
N GLY A 392 3.95 -23.79 8.55
CA GLY A 392 3.45 -23.51 9.91
C GLY A 392 2.47 -24.53 10.50
N LEU A 393 2.26 -24.39 11.81
CA LEU A 393 1.88 -25.44 12.77
C LEU A 393 0.37 -25.68 12.95
N ASP A 394 -0.50 -24.88 12.32
CA ASP A 394 -1.97 -24.99 12.41
C ASP A 394 -2.64 -24.56 11.09
N ILE A 395 -2.98 -25.54 10.23
CA ILE A 395 -3.54 -25.38 8.86
C ILE A 395 -5.02 -24.93 8.90
N LYS A 396 -5.38 -24.03 9.81
CA LYS A 396 -6.77 -23.61 10.05
C LYS A 396 -6.94 -22.14 10.39
N ARG A 397 -5.86 -21.37 10.53
CA ARG A 397 -5.91 -19.96 10.89
C ARG A 397 -4.97 -19.17 10.00
N ALA A 398 -5.46 -18.02 9.56
CA ALA A 398 -4.66 -17.04 8.86
C ALA A 398 -3.50 -16.60 9.75
N GLN A 399 -2.35 -16.40 9.12
CA GLN A 399 -1.16 -15.95 9.80
C GLN A 399 -1.18 -14.44 9.95
N LEU A 400 -0.56 -13.94 11.02
CA LEU A 400 -0.51 -12.51 11.27
C LEU A 400 0.23 -11.83 10.11
N GLN A 401 -0.46 -10.93 9.41
CA GLN A 401 0.09 -10.19 8.29
C GLN A 401 0.49 -8.77 8.72
N PRO A 402 1.57 -8.20 8.15
CA PRO A 402 1.96 -6.83 8.43
C PRO A 402 0.90 -5.85 7.93
N LYS A 403 0.76 -4.71 8.62
CA LYS A 403 -0.26 -3.69 8.35
C LYS A 403 -0.37 -3.25 6.90
N ARG A 404 0.76 -3.13 6.21
CA ARG A 404 0.78 -2.78 4.79
C ARG A 404 -0.04 -3.72 3.88
N LEU A 405 -0.25 -4.98 4.27
CA LEU A 405 -1.05 -5.92 3.47
C LEU A 405 -2.56 -5.72 3.63
N TYR A 406 -3.01 -5.20 4.79
CA TYR A 406 -4.43 -4.82 5.00
C TYR A 406 -4.69 -3.31 4.89
N SER A 407 -3.66 -2.51 4.64
CA SER A 407 -3.73 -1.08 4.30
C SER A 407 -3.11 -0.84 2.92
N SER A 408 -3.44 -1.70 1.95
CA SER A 408 -2.86 -1.62 0.61
C SER A 408 -3.47 -0.46 -0.19
N THR A 409 -2.61 0.39 -0.75
CA THR A 409 -2.99 1.57 -1.56
C THR A 409 -2.16 1.63 -2.84
N LEU A 410 -2.69 2.26 -3.88
CA LEU A 410 -1.95 2.63 -5.09
C LEU A 410 -0.85 3.68 -4.81
N TYR A 411 -0.98 4.42 -3.72
CA TYR A 411 -0.09 5.52 -3.35
C TYR A 411 0.69 5.12 -2.10
N PRO A 412 1.86 4.46 -2.23
CA PRO A 412 2.50 3.78 -1.12
C PRO A 412 2.67 4.67 0.12
N GLY A 413 1.91 4.30 1.16
CA GLY A 413 1.99 4.78 2.53
C GLY A 413 2.42 3.63 3.44
N GLY A 414 2.79 3.93 4.68
CA GLY A 414 3.32 2.89 5.54
C GLY A 414 3.66 3.32 6.95
N GLU A 415 4.11 2.36 7.74
CA GLU A 415 4.77 2.62 9.00
C GLU A 415 6.00 1.74 9.15
N VAL A 416 7.01 2.26 9.84
CA VAL A 416 8.16 1.50 10.33
C VAL A 416 8.03 1.43 11.84
N SER A 417 7.89 0.22 12.39
CA SER A 417 7.71 0.01 13.82
C SER A 417 8.92 0.52 14.61
N ILE A 418 8.63 1.15 15.76
CA ILE A 418 9.60 1.70 16.73
C ILE A 418 10.18 0.59 17.61
#